data_AF-A0A095BFA7-F1
#
_entry.id   AF-A0A095BFA7-F1
#
_cell.length_a   1.000
_cell.length_b   1.000
_cell.length_c   1.000
_cell.angle_alpha   90.00
_cell.angle_beta   90.00
_cell.angle_gamma   90.00
#
_symmetry.space_group_name_H-M   'P 1'
#
loop_
_entity.id
_entity.type
_entity.pdbx_description
1 polymer ?
#
loop_
_entity_poly.entity_id
_entity_poly.type
_entity_poly.pdbx_seq_one_letter_code
_entity_poly.pdbx_strand_id
1 'polypeptide(L)' 'MRISFQGRIFNYHSKVRVFTKKELLVFRDEQDQLQFPLQIGLAYAQKDIIRYIKSCYRRGFKRLNLNHYLCQIPA' A
#
# COMPACT_ATOMS: atom_id res chain seq x y z
N MET A 1 -11.28 1.95 1.95
CA MET A 1 -10.60 1.04 2.91
C MET A 1 -9.38 1.75 3.47
N ARG A 2 -9.10 1.68 4.77
CA ARG A 2 -7.91 2.27 5.40
C ARG A 2 -6.77 1.27 5.41
N ILE A 3 -5.66 1.58 4.75
CA ILE A 3 -4.43 0.77 4.81
C ILE A 3 -3.56 1.31 5.93
N SER A 4 -3.13 0.48 6.87
CA SER A 4 -2.20 0.89 7.92
C SER A 4 -0.84 0.21 7.78
N PHE A 5 0.22 0.99 7.97
CA PHE A 5 1.59 0.52 7.99
C PHE A 5 2.42 1.31 9.01
N GLN A 6 3.03 0.64 9.98
CA GLN A 6 3.87 1.23 11.04
C GLN A 6 3.29 2.50 11.69
N GLY A 7 2.01 2.45 12.07
CA GLY A 7 1.30 3.58 12.69
C GLY A 7 0.77 4.64 11.70
N ARG A 8 1.19 4.60 10.42
CA ARG A 8 0.64 5.45 9.36
C ARG A 8 -0.64 4.86 8.80
N ILE A 9 -1.56 5.71 8.36
CA ILE A 9 -2.85 5.32 7.79
C ILE A 9 -3.00 6.00 6.42
N PHE A 10 -3.33 5.21 5.41
CA PHE A 10 -3.58 5.66 4.04
C PHE A 10 -5.03 5.33 3.66
N ASN A 11 -5.73 6.27 3.03
CA ASN A 11 -7.07 6.01 2.51
C ASN A 11 -6.97 5.38 1.12
N TYR A 12 -7.21 4.07 1.04
CA TYR A 12 -7.31 3.37 -0.23
C TYR A 12 -8.72 3.53 -0.83
N HIS A 13 -8.79 4.33 -1.89
CA HIS A 13 -9.93 4.48 -2.79
C HIS A 13 -9.53 4.05 -4.21
N SER A 14 -10.50 3.84 -5.10
CA SER A 14 -10.27 3.48 -6.51
C SER A 14 -9.32 4.42 -7.30
N LYS A 15 -9.06 5.64 -6.79
CA LYS A 15 -8.16 6.64 -7.38
C LYS A 15 -6.72 6.60 -6.85
N VAL A 16 -6.42 5.82 -5.81
CA VAL A 16 -5.05 5.59 -5.35
C VAL A 16 -4.35 4.69 -6.37
N ARG A 17 -3.59 5.32 -7.26
CA ARG A 17 -2.77 4.62 -8.23
C ARG A 17 -1.53 4.11 -7.52
N VAL A 18 -1.58 2.84 -7.15
CA VAL A 18 -0.40 2.07 -6.78
C VAL A 18 0.45 1.93 -8.04
N PHE A 19 1.49 2.77 -8.15
CA PHE A 19 2.47 2.67 -9.22
C PHE A 19 3.65 1.84 -8.76
N THR A 20 4.14 1.01 -9.67
CA THR A 20 5.32 0.18 -9.46
C THR A 20 6.53 0.93 -10.03
N LYS A 21 7.45 1.38 -9.17
CA LYS A 21 8.74 1.94 -9.61
C LYS A 21 9.84 1.17 -8.91
N LYS A 22 10.58 0.33 -9.64
CA LYS A 22 11.68 -0.48 -9.08
C LYS A 22 11.26 -1.23 -7.79
N GLU A 23 10.17 -2.01 -7.85
CA GLU A 23 9.64 -2.81 -6.72
C GLU A 23 9.00 -2.04 -5.55
N LEU A 24 8.79 -0.73 -5.72
CA LEU A 24 8.13 0.10 -4.72
C LEU A 24 6.61 0.17 -4.95
N LEU A 25 5.85 0.17 -3.86
CA LEU A 25 4.44 0.53 -3.78
C LEU A 25 4.34 1.96 -3.27
N VAL A 26 3.97 2.89 -4.15
CA VAL A 26 3.80 4.29 -3.76
C VAL A 26 2.35 4.53 -3.33
N PHE A 27 2.16 4.89 -2.06
CA PHE A 27 0.90 5.38 -1.54
C PHE A 27 0.91 6.90 -1.62
N ARG A 28 -0.01 7.50 -2.37
CA ARG A 28 -0.21 8.95 -2.40
C ARG A 28 -1.34 9.30 -1.43
N ASP A 29 -1.05 10.20 -0.49
CA ASP A 29 -2.09 10.85 0.28
C ASP A 29 -2.74 11.97 -0.56
N GLU A 30 -4.07 12.05 -0.57
CA GLU A 30 -4.80 13.07 -1.32
C GLU A 30 -4.81 14.42 -0.60
N GLN A 31 -4.63 14.47 0.73
CA GLN A 31 -4.61 15.73 1.48
C GLN A 31 -3.31 16.50 1.29
N ASP A 32 -2.16 15.82 1.37
CA ASP A 32 -0.85 16.49 1.37
C ASP A 32 -0.07 16.31 0.07
N GLN A 33 -0.63 15.58 -0.91
CA GLN A 33 0.07 15.08 -2.11
C GLN A 33 1.39 14.34 -1.84
N LEU A 34 1.68 14.04 -0.58
CA LEU A 34 2.87 13.32 -0.16
C LEU A 34 2.84 11.91 -0.70
N GLN A 35 3.95 11.53 -1.34
CA GLN A 35 4.17 10.20 -1.85
C GLN A 35 4.97 9.42 -0.81
N PHE A 36 4.42 8.29 -0.38
CA PHE A 36 5.07 7.36 0.53
C PHE A 36 5.44 6.10 -0.23
N PRO A 37 6.67 6.03 -0.78
CA PRO A 37 7.18 4.80 -1.38
C PRO A 37 7.45 3.79 -0.28
N LEU A 38 6.81 2.63 -0.36
CA LEU A 38 7.07 1.47 0.50
C LEU A 38 7.68 0.37 -0.35
N GLN A 39 8.75 -0.25 0.13
CA GLN A 39 9.34 -1.41 -0.53
C GLN A 39 8.54 -2.65 -0.19
N ILE A 40 8.41 -3.56 -1.15
CA ILE A 40 7.81 -4.87 -0.89
C ILE A 40 8.83 -5.75 -0.18
N GLY A 41 8.40 -6.48 0.83
CA GLY A 41 9.26 -7.47 1.48
C GLY A 41 9.71 -8.53 0.48
N LEU A 42 10.98 -8.93 0.55
CA LEU A 42 11.66 -9.84 -0.41
C LEU A 42 10.92 -11.18 -0.62
N ALA A 43 10.08 -11.60 0.34
CA ALA A 43 9.32 -12.85 0.28
C ALA A 43 8.05 -12.79 -0.60
N TYR A 44 7.66 -11.62 -1.10
CA TYR A 44 6.37 -11.43 -1.77
C TYR A 44 6.51 -10.80 -3.15
N ALA A 45 5.77 -11.32 -4.13
CA ALA A 45 5.68 -10.69 -5.44
C ALA A 45 4.74 -9.47 -5.37
N GLN A 46 5.18 -8.37 -5.99
CA GLN A 46 4.43 -7.11 -6.07
C GLN A 46 2.98 -7.29 -6.57
N LYS A 47 2.80 -8.12 -7.59
CA LYS A 47 1.49 -8.38 -8.19
C LYS A 47 0.52 -9.00 -7.18
N ASP A 48 1.01 -9.84 -6.28
CA ASP A 48 0.17 -10.56 -5.32
C ASP A 48 -0.30 -9.64 -4.19
N ILE A 49 0.57 -8.77 -3.69
CA ILE A 49 0.18 -7.75 -2.70
C ILE A 49 -0.86 -6.80 -3.30
N ILE A 50 -0.67 -6.34 -4.54
CA ILE A 50 -1.64 -5.49 -5.23
C ILE A 50 -2.98 -6.23 -5.42
N ARG A 51 -2.95 -7.48 -5.85
CA ARG A 51 -4.14 -8.32 -6.01
C ARG A 51 -4.88 -8.47 -4.68
N TYR A 52 -4.14 -8.70 -3.59
CA TYR A 52 -4.68 -8.84 -2.25
C TYR A 52 -5.38 -7.55 -1.78
N ILE A 53 -4.71 -6.40 -1.89
CA ILE A 53 -5.29 -5.08 -1.56
C ILE A 53 -6.60 -4.84 -2.33
N LYS A 54 -6.60 -5.09 -3.66
CA LYS A 54 -7.80 -4.94 -4.50
C LYS A 54 -8.93 -5.88 -4.09
N SER A 55 -8.60 -7.13 -3.75
CA SER A 55 -9.57 -8.12 -3.28
C SER A 55 -10.24 -7.69 -1.97
N CYS A 56 -9.45 -7.26 -0.98
CA CYS A 56 -9.97 -6.74 0.29
C CYS A 56 -10.88 -5.53 0.06
N TYR A 57 -10.49 -4.60 -0.80
CA TYR A 57 -11.33 -3.45 -1.13
C TYR A 57 -12.66 -3.87 -1.77
N ARG A 58 -12.63 -4.74 -2.78
CA ARG A 58 -13.85 -5.25 -3.45
C ARG A 58 -14.79 -5.98 -2.51
N ARG A 59 -14.25 -6.67 -1.50
CA ARG A 59 -15.01 -7.37 -0.47
C ARG A 59 -15.54 -6.44 0.64
N GLY A 60 -15.30 -5.13 0.55
CA GLY A 60 -15.83 -4.14 1.50
C GLY A 60 -15.07 -4.04 2.82
N PHE A 61 -13.82 -4.52 2.89
CA PHE A 61 -13.03 -4.41 4.11
C PHE A 61 -12.81 -2.94 4.49
N LYS A 62 -13.03 -2.61 5.76
CA LYS A 62 -12.85 -1.25 6.28
C LYS A 62 -11.37 -0.91 6.51
N ARG A 63 -10.57 -1.88 6.95
CA ARG A 63 -9.14 -1.70 7.30
C ARG A 63 -8.29 -2.86 6.80
N LEU A 64 -7.06 -2.58 6.39
CA LEU A 64 -6.05 -3.54 5.95
C LEU A 64 -4.70 -3.17 6.55
N ASN A 65 -4.05 -4.11 7.26
CA ASN A 65 -2.70 -3.90 7.80
C ASN A 65 -1.67 -4.56 6.88
N LEU A 66 -0.66 -3.80 6.44
CA LEU A 66 0.38 -4.26 5.52
C LEU A 66 1.77 -4.41 6.16
N ASN A 67 1.89 -4.36 7.49
CA ASN A 67 3.17 -4.48 8.21
C ASN A 67 3.97 -5.73 7.86
N HIS A 68 3.30 -6.85 7.56
CA HIS A 68 3.96 -8.12 7.21
C HIS A 68 4.38 -8.21 5.74
N TYR A 69 3.94 -7.28 4.90
CA TYR A 69 4.12 -7.32 3.44
C TYR A 69 5.05 -6.22 2.92
N LEU A 70 5.24 -5.15 3.70
CA LEU A 70 5.95 -3.95 3.30
C LEU A 70 7.12 -3.66 4.25
N CYS A 71 8.15 -3.03 3.71
CA CYS A 71 9.29 -2.51 4.42
C CYS A 71 9.43 -1.00 4.15
N GLN A 72 9.93 -0.25 5.13
CA GLN A 72 10.42 1.10 4.87
C GLN A 72 11.70 1.00 4.06
N ILE A 73 11.86 1.92 3.09
CA ILE A 73 13.15 2.12 2.44
C ILE A 73 14.01 2.91 3.45
N PRO A 74 15.19 2.42 3.87
CA PRO A 74 16.11 3.23 4.65
C PRO A 74 16.48 4.49 3.85
N ALA A 75 16.50 5.64 4.53
CA ALA A 75 16.80 6.94 3.94
C ALA A 75 18.23 7.02 3.41
#